data_AF-A0A829WFR9-F1
#
_entry.id   AF-A0A829WFR9-F1
#
_cell.length_a   1.000
_cell.length_b   1.000
_cell.length_c   1.000
_cell.angle_alpha   90.00
_cell.angle_beta   90.00
_cell.angle_gamma   90.00
#
_symmetry.space_group_name_H-M   'P 1'
#
loop_
_entity.id
_entity.type
_entity.pdbx_description
1 polymer ?
#
loop_
_entity_poly.entity_id
_entity_poly.type
_entity_poly.pdbx_seq_one_letter_code
_entity_poly.pdbx_strand_id
1 'polypeptide(L)'
;MVTERSISLDGKTCTAVISDEPEALLAAKAAGRAVVGVEREGEDIWDIKGIPYVIPDIEDATDELLELVIRRHLGLPWNICRTSRLLIRELTADDAGYIPEEEYGPQEAIFRSGETLELYRRNQYGFYEYGTWALVRREDQVLVGLAGVSNPRLAGEMEDCLDSLGQSVSWLELGYHIFLPYRQLGYCAEAVSAIAGYSHEVLQVRLCALIRRENQASRRVAEGLGMTCLMETDIQSFEGQLLYGESPV
;
A
#
# COMPACT_ATOMS: atom_id res chain seq x y z
N MET A 1 20.35 -14.53 -20.63
CA MET A 1 19.08 -15.18 -21.01
C MET A 1 18.03 -14.09 -21.18
N VAL A 2 17.23 -14.16 -22.24
CA VAL A 2 16.06 -13.29 -22.44
C VAL A 2 14.84 -14.15 -22.71
N THR A 3 13.79 -13.97 -21.91
CA THR A 3 12.52 -14.71 -22.04
C THR A 3 11.35 -13.74 -21.97
N GLU A 4 10.23 -14.11 -22.58
CA GLU A 4 8.99 -13.34 -22.53
C GLU A 4 7.88 -14.19 -21.90
N ARG A 5 7.21 -13.65 -20.88
CA ARG A 5 6.00 -14.27 -20.31
C ARG A 5 4.81 -13.38 -20.55
N SER A 6 3.69 -14.00 -20.94
CA SER A 6 2.44 -13.31 -21.21
C SER A 6 1.37 -13.74 -20.23
N ILE A 7 0.59 -12.78 -19.74
CA ILE A 7 -0.55 -12.98 -18.86
C ILE A 7 -1.79 -12.28 -19.45
N SER A 8 -2.98 -12.68 -19.01
CA SER A 8 -4.24 -12.05 -19.42
C SER A 8 -4.68 -11.02 -18.39
N LEU A 9 -4.64 -9.74 -18.73
CA LEU A 9 -5.13 -8.63 -17.90
C LEU A 9 -6.36 -8.01 -18.54
N ASP A 10 -7.48 -8.03 -17.81
CA ASP A 10 -8.75 -7.44 -18.24
C ASP A 10 -9.17 -7.85 -19.67
N GLY A 11 -8.90 -9.12 -20.03
CA GLY A 11 -9.19 -9.70 -21.33
C GLY A 11 -8.18 -9.39 -22.44
N LYS A 12 -7.07 -8.71 -22.13
CA LYS A 12 -5.98 -8.41 -23.05
C LYS A 12 -4.74 -9.22 -22.68
N THR A 13 -4.07 -9.79 -23.68
CA THR A 13 -2.76 -10.39 -23.48
C THR A 13 -1.71 -9.31 -23.33
N CYS A 14 -1.01 -9.31 -22.20
CA CYS A 14 0.09 -8.41 -21.91
C CYS A 14 1.36 -9.22 -21.64
N THR A 15 2.52 -8.68 -22.00
CA THR A 15 3.79 -9.40 -21.99
C THR A 15 4.84 -8.61 -21.22
N ALA A 16 5.60 -9.31 -20.38
CA ALA A 16 6.80 -8.80 -19.73
C ALA A 16 8.04 -9.53 -20.27
N VAL A 17 9.12 -8.76 -20.45
CA VAL A 17 10.45 -9.28 -20.77
C VAL A 17 11.18 -9.55 -19.47
N ILE A 18 11.70 -10.76 -19.32
CA ILE A 18 12.44 -11.20 -18.14
C ILE A 18 13.84 -11.58 -18.58
N SER A 19 14.86 -11.00 -17.96
CA SER A 19 16.23 -11.16 -18.43
C SER A 19 17.23 -10.84 -17.33
N ASP A 20 18.38 -11.49 -17.38
CA ASP A 20 19.58 -11.17 -16.59
C ASP A 20 20.57 -10.28 -17.37
N GLU A 21 20.26 -9.92 -18.62
CA GLU A 21 21.05 -9.04 -19.48
C GLU A 21 20.55 -7.58 -19.40
N PRO A 22 21.31 -6.65 -18.79
CA PRO A 22 20.89 -5.25 -18.63
C PRO A 22 20.60 -4.53 -19.95
N GLU A 23 21.39 -4.76 -21.00
CA GLU A 23 21.19 -4.14 -22.30
C GLU A 23 19.85 -4.55 -22.94
N ALA A 24 19.48 -5.82 -22.79
CA ALA A 24 18.21 -6.33 -23.30
C ALA A 24 17.02 -5.71 -22.54
N LEU A 25 17.11 -5.59 -21.22
CA LEU A 25 16.09 -4.96 -20.39
C LEU A 25 15.94 -3.46 -20.72
N LEU A 26 17.05 -2.74 -20.86
CA LEU A 26 17.03 -1.31 -21.21
C LEU A 26 16.45 -1.09 -22.62
N ALA A 27 16.80 -1.94 -23.60
CA ALA A 27 16.23 -1.88 -24.93
C ALA A 27 14.72 -2.18 -24.93
N ALA A 28 14.27 -3.20 -24.19
CA ALA A 28 12.86 -3.53 -24.04
C ALA A 28 12.07 -2.38 -23.37
N LYS A 29 12.63 -1.79 -22.31
CA LYS A 29 12.04 -0.64 -21.63
C LYS A 29 11.95 0.58 -22.54
N ALA A 30 12.99 0.87 -23.32
CA ALA A 30 12.98 1.95 -24.31
C ALA A 30 11.95 1.72 -25.43
N ALA A 31 11.65 0.47 -25.75
CA ALA A 31 10.57 0.07 -26.63
C ALA A 31 9.17 0.10 -25.98
N GLY A 32 9.05 0.57 -24.73
CA GLY A 32 7.79 0.67 -23.99
C GLY A 32 7.25 -0.66 -23.48
N ARG A 33 8.12 -1.65 -23.25
CA ARG A 33 7.74 -2.97 -22.72
C ARG A 33 7.94 -3.04 -21.21
N ALA A 34 7.10 -3.82 -20.53
CA ALA A 34 7.30 -4.17 -19.13
C ALA A 34 8.53 -5.09 -19.00
N VAL A 35 9.33 -4.88 -17.96
CA VAL A 35 10.61 -5.56 -17.77
C VAL A 35 10.80 -6.03 -16.33
N VAL A 36 11.41 -7.20 -16.16
CA VAL A 36 11.83 -7.77 -14.87
C VAL A 36 13.26 -8.26 -15.01
N GLY A 37 14.16 -7.78 -14.15
CA GLY A 37 15.54 -8.25 -14.09
C GLY A 37 15.64 -9.58 -13.34
N VAL A 38 16.59 -10.43 -13.68
CA VAL A 38 16.99 -11.60 -12.90
C VAL A 38 18.39 -11.36 -12.37
N GLU A 39 18.60 -11.60 -11.07
CA GLU A 39 19.92 -11.47 -10.46
C GLU A 39 20.91 -12.49 -11.05
N ARG A 40 22.19 -12.11 -11.10
CA ARG A 40 23.28 -13.01 -11.44
C ARG A 40 24.24 -13.13 -10.28
N GLU A 41 24.58 -14.37 -9.93
CA GLU A 41 25.60 -14.63 -8.93
C GLU A 41 26.92 -13.97 -9.33
N GLY A 42 27.41 -13.06 -8.46
CA GLY A 42 28.69 -12.39 -8.63
C GLY A 42 28.68 -11.11 -9.46
N GLU A 43 27.53 -10.68 -10.00
CA GLU A 43 27.36 -9.34 -10.57
C GLU A 43 26.97 -8.31 -9.49
N ASP A 44 27.34 -7.05 -9.68
CA ASP A 44 27.04 -6.00 -8.72
C ASP A 44 25.58 -5.55 -8.93
N ILE A 45 24.83 -5.28 -7.87
CA ILE A 45 23.42 -4.84 -7.96
C ILE A 45 23.28 -3.57 -8.83
N TRP A 46 24.39 -2.82 -8.95
CA TRP A 46 24.50 -1.62 -9.76
C TRP A 46 24.52 -1.88 -11.27
N ASP A 47 24.63 -3.12 -11.72
CA ASP A 47 24.64 -3.50 -13.13
C ASP A 47 23.23 -3.48 -13.76
N ILE A 48 22.17 -3.59 -12.93
CA ILE A 48 20.76 -3.60 -13.36
C ILE A 48 20.08 -2.22 -13.10
N LYS A 49 20.86 -1.14 -13.12
CA LYS A 49 20.37 0.24 -12.89
C LYS A 49 19.19 0.60 -13.81
N GLY A 50 18.13 1.11 -13.19
CA GLY A 50 16.96 1.64 -13.91
C GLY A 50 15.92 0.58 -14.26
N ILE A 51 16.10 -0.67 -13.86
CA ILE A 51 15.06 -1.70 -13.93
C ILE A 51 14.27 -1.68 -12.60
N PRO A 52 12.93 -1.54 -12.61
CA PRO A 52 12.17 -1.34 -11.37
C PRO A 52 12.07 -2.58 -10.48
N TYR A 53 12.13 -3.78 -11.06
CA TYR A 53 11.99 -5.05 -10.35
C TYR A 53 13.10 -5.99 -10.77
N VAL A 54 13.75 -6.60 -9.78
CA VAL A 54 14.78 -7.63 -9.97
C VAL A 54 14.43 -8.79 -9.05
N ILE A 55 14.47 -10.00 -9.58
CA ILE A 55 14.14 -11.25 -8.86
C ILE A 55 15.36 -12.15 -8.75
N PRO A 56 15.45 -12.99 -7.70
CA PRO A 56 16.59 -13.90 -7.52
C PRO A 56 16.73 -14.93 -8.64
N ASP A 57 15.63 -15.58 -9.03
CA ASP A 57 15.61 -16.56 -10.13
C ASP A 57 14.40 -16.38 -11.04
N ILE A 58 14.45 -16.95 -12.24
CA ILE A 58 13.36 -16.92 -13.22
C ILE A 58 12.08 -17.57 -12.70
N GLU A 59 12.17 -18.55 -11.80
CA GLU A 59 11.03 -19.18 -11.16
C GLU A 59 10.25 -18.22 -10.25
N ASP A 60 10.89 -17.16 -9.75
CA ASP A 60 10.24 -16.12 -8.94
C ASP A 60 9.42 -15.14 -9.78
N ALA A 61 9.45 -15.26 -11.12
CA ALA A 61 8.60 -14.51 -12.04
C ALA A 61 7.16 -15.04 -12.02
N THR A 62 6.53 -15.05 -10.85
CA THR A 62 5.16 -15.51 -10.63
C THR A 62 4.16 -14.68 -11.44
N ASP A 63 3.01 -15.26 -11.76
CA ASP A 63 1.97 -14.55 -12.51
C ASP A 63 1.47 -13.30 -11.75
N GLU A 64 1.48 -13.34 -10.41
CA GLU A 64 1.13 -12.20 -9.55
C GLU A 64 2.15 -11.06 -9.64
N LEU A 65 3.45 -11.38 -9.56
CA LEU A 65 4.50 -10.38 -9.77
C LEU A 65 4.40 -9.78 -11.18
N LEU A 66 4.23 -10.61 -12.21
CA LEU A 66 4.10 -10.13 -13.58
C LEU A 66 2.87 -9.23 -13.75
N GLU A 67 1.75 -9.55 -13.09
CA GLU A 67 0.57 -8.69 -13.07
C GLU A 67 0.87 -7.34 -12.42
N LEU A 68 1.53 -7.31 -11.26
CA LEU A 68 1.96 -6.08 -10.59
C LEU A 68 2.83 -5.21 -11.51
N VAL A 69 3.89 -5.79 -12.07
CA VAL A 69 4.85 -5.08 -12.93
C VAL A 69 4.17 -4.54 -14.18
N ILE A 70 3.36 -5.35 -14.85
CA ILE A 70 2.66 -4.94 -16.08
C ILE A 70 1.62 -3.88 -15.77
N ARG A 71 0.82 -4.02 -14.70
CA ARG A 71 -0.17 -2.99 -14.32
C ARG A 71 0.51 -1.65 -14.10
N ARG A 72 1.57 -1.61 -13.30
CA ARG A 72 2.29 -0.35 -13.01
C ARG A 72 2.97 0.23 -14.24
N HIS A 73 3.53 -0.62 -15.11
CA HIS A 73 4.09 -0.21 -16.40
C HIS A 73 3.03 0.45 -17.30
N LEU A 74 1.80 -0.07 -17.30
CA LEU A 74 0.67 0.48 -18.06
C LEU A 74 -0.04 1.65 -17.35
N GLY A 75 0.41 2.05 -16.16
CA GLY A 75 -0.26 3.08 -15.35
C GLY A 75 -1.60 2.63 -14.74
N LEU A 76 -1.86 1.32 -14.70
CA LEU A 76 -3.03 0.74 -14.06
C LEU A 76 -2.77 0.54 -12.56
N PRO A 77 -3.79 0.68 -11.70
CA PRO A 77 -3.64 0.47 -10.28
C PRO A 77 -3.40 -1.02 -9.96
N TRP A 78 -2.54 -1.28 -8.97
CA TRP A 78 -2.44 -2.59 -8.34
C TRP A 78 -3.68 -2.90 -7.51
N ASN A 79 -4.18 -4.13 -7.59
CA ASN A 79 -5.29 -4.61 -6.77
C ASN A 79 -4.72 -5.27 -5.52
N ILE A 80 -4.84 -4.60 -4.37
CA ILE A 80 -4.27 -5.06 -3.09
C ILE A 80 -5.03 -6.28 -2.59
N CYS A 81 -6.36 -6.17 -2.55
CA CYS A 81 -7.23 -7.17 -1.96
C CYS A 81 -8.64 -7.10 -2.57
N ARG A 82 -9.31 -8.25 -2.62
CA ARG A 82 -10.74 -8.34 -2.90
C ARG A 82 -11.45 -8.97 -1.72
N THR A 83 -12.41 -8.25 -1.16
CA THR A 83 -13.26 -8.74 -0.08
C THR A 83 -14.66 -9.07 -0.62
N SER A 84 -15.58 -9.43 0.28
CA SER A 84 -16.97 -9.69 -0.09
C SER A 84 -17.63 -8.53 -0.83
N ARG A 85 -17.39 -7.28 -0.38
CA ARG A 85 -18.06 -6.07 -0.87
C ARG A 85 -17.10 -5.03 -1.44
N LEU A 86 -15.80 -5.11 -1.17
CA LEU A 86 -14.82 -4.10 -1.57
C LEU A 86 -13.74 -4.67 -2.50
N LEU A 87 -13.32 -3.84 -3.43
CA LEU A 87 -12.04 -3.91 -4.10
C LEU A 87 -11.14 -2.86 -3.45
N ILE A 88 -10.02 -3.29 -2.90
CA ILE A 88 -8.98 -2.41 -2.36
C ILE A 88 -7.89 -2.33 -3.43
N ARG A 89 -7.63 -1.13 -3.93
CA ARG A 89 -6.66 -0.90 -5.02
C ARG A 89 -5.91 0.41 -4.86
N GLU A 90 -4.77 0.53 -5.53
CA GLU A 90 -4.07 1.80 -5.67
C GLU A 90 -5.01 2.91 -6.19
N LEU A 91 -4.76 4.14 -5.72
CA LEU A 91 -5.45 5.33 -6.19
C LEU A 91 -5.05 5.67 -7.63
N THR A 92 -6.01 6.23 -8.35
CA THR A 92 -5.88 6.73 -9.72
C THR A 92 -6.22 8.21 -9.76
N ALA A 93 -5.77 8.91 -10.81
CA ALA A 93 -6.08 10.33 -10.98
C ALA A 93 -7.59 10.64 -10.96
N ASP A 94 -8.41 9.72 -11.46
CA ASP A 94 -9.87 9.87 -11.53
C ASP A 94 -10.53 9.83 -10.15
N ASP A 95 -9.90 9.17 -9.16
CA ASP A 95 -10.45 9.07 -7.80
C ASP A 95 -10.56 10.44 -7.12
N ALA A 96 -9.70 11.40 -7.48
CA ALA A 96 -9.71 12.75 -6.92
C ALA A 96 -11.09 13.43 -7.03
N GLY A 97 -11.83 13.18 -8.10
CA GLY A 97 -13.16 13.76 -8.31
C GLY A 97 -14.24 13.23 -7.37
N TYR A 98 -13.96 12.16 -6.63
CA TYR A 98 -14.92 11.48 -5.75
C TYR A 98 -14.54 11.56 -4.25
N ILE A 99 -13.40 12.17 -3.93
CA ILE A 99 -12.92 12.35 -2.56
C ILE A 99 -13.52 13.65 -2.00
N PRO A 100 -14.37 13.61 -0.94
CA PRO A 100 -15.03 14.80 -0.41
C PRO A 100 -14.02 15.75 0.27
N GLU A 101 -13.80 16.94 -0.30
CA GLU A 101 -12.80 17.89 0.20
C GLU A 101 -13.09 18.33 1.65
N GLU A 102 -14.36 18.44 2.01
CA GLU A 102 -14.80 18.91 3.33
C GLU A 102 -14.50 17.91 4.46
N GLU A 103 -14.25 16.65 4.12
CA GLU A 103 -13.93 15.60 5.10
C GLU A 103 -12.42 15.51 5.40
N TYR A 104 -11.58 16.28 4.69
CA TYR A 104 -10.13 16.16 4.75
C TYR A 104 -9.41 17.45 5.18
N GLY A 105 -8.39 17.29 6.01
CA GLY A 105 -7.54 18.38 6.46
C GLY A 105 -6.46 18.76 5.45
N PRO A 106 -5.58 19.71 5.81
CA PRO A 106 -4.44 20.09 4.98
C PRO A 106 -3.44 18.95 4.72
N GLN A 107 -3.38 17.95 5.59
CA GLN A 107 -2.43 16.83 5.46
C GLN A 107 -2.79 15.89 4.32
N GLU A 108 -4.08 15.82 3.97
CA GLU A 108 -4.60 14.99 2.89
C GLU A 108 -4.80 15.77 1.58
N ALA A 109 -4.20 16.97 1.49
CA ALA A 109 -4.24 17.80 0.28
C ALA A 109 -3.70 17.08 -0.97
N ILE A 110 -2.83 16.10 -0.79
CA ILE A 110 -2.29 15.25 -1.88
C ILE A 110 -3.39 14.47 -2.62
N PHE A 111 -4.55 14.25 -1.98
CA PHE A 111 -5.68 13.52 -2.57
C PHE A 111 -6.70 14.44 -3.28
N ARG A 112 -6.45 15.76 -3.37
CA ARG A 112 -7.42 16.75 -3.88
C ARG A 112 -7.41 16.95 -5.39
N SER A 113 -6.40 16.45 -6.10
CA SER A 113 -6.33 16.60 -7.56
C SER A 113 -5.74 15.37 -8.23
N GLY A 114 -6.12 15.15 -9.49
CA GLY A 114 -5.58 14.04 -10.27
C GLY A 114 -4.06 14.15 -10.49
N GLU A 115 -3.53 15.37 -10.59
CA GLU A 115 -2.08 15.61 -10.71
C GLU A 115 -1.32 15.16 -9.45
N THR A 116 -1.81 15.54 -8.27
CA THR A 116 -1.19 15.15 -7.01
C THR A 116 -1.33 13.66 -6.72
N LEU A 117 -2.45 13.04 -7.14
CA LEU A 117 -2.60 11.58 -7.07
C LEU A 117 -1.65 10.83 -8.00
N GLU A 118 -1.39 11.33 -9.20
CA GLU A 118 -0.41 10.71 -10.09
C GLU A 118 1.02 10.81 -9.53
N LEU A 119 1.35 11.95 -8.91
CA LEU A 119 2.61 12.10 -8.16
C LEU A 119 2.69 11.14 -6.97
N TYR A 120 1.59 10.98 -6.22
CA TYR A 120 1.51 10.02 -5.12
C TYR A 120 1.72 8.59 -5.63
N ARG A 121 1.01 8.18 -6.68
CA ARG A 121 1.13 6.84 -7.27
C ARG A 121 2.56 6.52 -7.69
N ARG A 122 3.22 7.47 -8.36
CA ARG A 122 4.60 7.31 -8.86
C ARG A 122 5.64 7.23 -7.74
N ASN A 123 5.49 8.05 -6.70
CA ASN A 123 6.53 8.20 -5.67
C ASN A 123 6.27 7.36 -4.43
N GLN A 124 5.01 7.20 -4.02
CA GLN A 124 4.63 6.40 -2.88
C GLN A 124 4.64 4.91 -3.25
N TYR A 125 3.74 4.47 -4.13
CA TYR A 125 3.63 3.04 -4.43
C TYR A 125 4.85 2.53 -5.20
N GLY A 126 5.36 3.31 -6.15
CA GLY A 126 6.54 2.91 -6.93
C GLY A 126 7.84 2.79 -6.13
N PHE A 127 7.89 3.31 -4.89
CA PHE A 127 9.07 3.21 -4.03
C PHE A 127 8.82 2.36 -2.78
N TYR A 128 7.71 2.62 -2.08
CA TYR A 128 7.38 1.94 -0.83
C TYR A 128 6.59 0.65 -1.05
N GLU A 129 6.01 0.41 -2.22
CA GLU A 129 5.11 -0.73 -2.50
C GLU A 129 3.80 -0.73 -1.69
N TYR A 130 3.60 0.25 -0.81
CA TYR A 130 2.40 0.44 0.00
C TYR A 130 2.03 1.93 0.14
N GLY A 131 0.81 2.20 0.60
CA GLY A 131 0.34 3.54 0.88
C GLY A 131 -1.15 3.53 1.24
N THR A 132 -1.79 4.69 1.07
CA THR A 132 -3.25 4.83 1.14
C THR A 132 -3.88 4.28 -0.13
N TRP A 133 -4.89 3.43 -0.02
CA TRP A 133 -5.58 2.80 -1.14
C TRP A 133 -7.05 3.23 -1.22
N ALA A 134 -7.62 3.09 -2.40
CA ALA A 134 -9.04 3.30 -2.66
C ALA A 134 -9.86 2.10 -2.17
N LEU A 135 -10.94 2.37 -1.43
CA LEU A 135 -11.95 1.38 -1.07
C LEU A 135 -13.12 1.49 -2.04
N VAL A 136 -13.15 0.63 -3.05
CA VAL A 136 -14.17 0.66 -4.11
C VAL A 136 -15.21 -0.42 -3.85
N ARG A 137 -16.46 -0.02 -3.69
CA ARG A 137 -17.55 -0.96 -3.52
C ARG A 137 -17.82 -1.72 -4.82
N ARG A 138 -17.90 -3.04 -4.73
CA ARG A 138 -17.93 -3.94 -5.89
C ARG A 138 -19.24 -3.89 -6.67
N GLU A 139 -20.37 -3.67 -5.99
CA GLU A 139 -21.71 -3.70 -6.63
C GLU A 139 -21.89 -2.60 -7.68
N ASP A 140 -21.35 -1.41 -7.44
CA ASP A 140 -21.61 -0.22 -8.27
C ASP A 140 -20.35 0.63 -8.55
N GLN A 141 -19.18 0.13 -8.17
CA GLN A 141 -17.88 0.77 -8.38
C GLN A 141 -17.74 2.14 -7.70
N VAL A 142 -18.52 2.40 -6.66
CA VAL A 142 -18.46 3.65 -5.89
C VAL A 142 -17.26 3.64 -4.94
N LEU A 143 -16.49 4.72 -4.93
CA LEU A 143 -15.46 4.97 -3.91
C LEU A 143 -16.13 5.27 -2.57
N VAL A 144 -15.97 4.38 -1.59
CA VAL A 144 -16.64 4.50 -0.27
C VAL A 144 -15.72 5.03 0.82
N GLY A 145 -14.42 5.09 0.56
CA GLY A 145 -13.44 5.61 1.49
C GLY A 145 -12.01 5.31 1.06
N LEU A 146 -11.08 5.66 1.92
CA LEU A 146 -9.66 5.41 1.77
C LEU A 146 -9.15 4.62 2.98
N ALA A 147 -8.23 3.69 2.79
CA ALA A 147 -7.51 3.06 3.88
C ALA A 147 -6.18 2.52 3.39
N GLY A 148 -5.21 2.40 4.29
CA GLY A 148 -3.92 1.83 3.96
C GLY A 148 -2.92 1.99 5.08
N VAL A 149 -1.66 1.93 4.73
CA VAL A 149 -0.55 1.94 5.67
C VAL A 149 0.50 2.96 5.28
N SER A 150 1.17 3.55 6.27
CA SER A 150 2.26 4.50 6.06
C SER A 150 3.36 4.31 7.10
N ASN A 151 4.55 4.83 6.82
CA ASN A 151 5.59 4.92 7.85
C ASN A 151 5.03 5.75 9.04
N PRO A 152 5.11 5.23 10.27
CA PRO A 152 4.61 5.93 11.44
C PRO A 152 5.34 7.27 11.60
N ARG A 153 4.59 8.34 11.91
CA ARG A 153 5.18 9.65 12.25
C ARG A 153 4.93 9.91 13.73
N LEU A 154 5.72 9.25 14.57
CA LEU A 154 5.51 9.20 16.00
C LEU A 154 6.44 10.18 16.73
N ALA A 155 6.06 10.55 17.95
CA ALA A 155 6.98 11.23 18.87
C ALA A 155 8.04 10.23 19.36
N GLY A 156 9.23 10.70 19.74
CA GLY A 156 10.34 9.83 20.13
C GLY A 156 9.98 8.79 21.21
N GLU A 157 9.20 9.19 22.23
CA GLU A 157 8.77 8.25 23.29
C GLU A 157 7.83 7.12 22.76
N MET A 158 7.03 7.41 21.74
CA MET A 158 6.17 6.43 21.06
C MET A 158 6.98 5.52 20.14
N GLU A 159 8.01 6.05 19.47
CA GLU A 159 8.97 5.25 18.70
C GLU A 159 9.72 4.28 19.63
N ASP A 160 10.26 4.78 20.75
CA ASP A 160 10.90 3.97 21.78
C ASP A 160 9.97 2.86 22.32
N CYS A 161 8.68 3.18 22.47
CA CYS A 161 7.67 2.21 22.88
C CYS A 161 7.54 1.06 21.87
N LEU A 162 7.43 1.35 20.56
CA LEU A 162 7.34 0.32 19.53
C LEU A 162 8.65 -0.48 19.40
N ASP A 163 9.81 0.18 19.46
CA ASP A 163 11.12 -0.47 19.38
C ASP A 163 11.35 -1.46 20.52
N SER A 164 10.81 -1.16 21.71
CA SER A 164 10.88 -2.04 22.88
C SER A 164 10.10 -3.36 22.70
N LEU A 165 9.15 -3.42 21.76
CA LEU A 165 8.33 -4.60 21.45
C LEU A 165 8.98 -5.54 20.43
N GLY A 166 10.23 -5.27 20.06
CA GLY A 166 11.06 -6.11 19.19
C GLY A 166 11.26 -5.49 17.81
N GLN A 167 12.51 -5.55 17.34
CA GLN A 167 12.95 -4.95 16.07
C GLN A 167 13.00 -5.94 14.90
N SER A 168 12.55 -7.18 15.08
CA SER A 168 12.64 -8.21 14.03
C SER A 168 11.69 -7.95 12.86
N VAL A 169 10.67 -7.11 13.06
CA VAL A 169 9.64 -6.79 12.06
C VAL A 169 9.36 -5.30 12.11
N SER A 170 9.38 -4.63 10.95
CA SER A 170 9.07 -3.20 10.85
C SER A 170 7.61 -2.90 11.17
N TRP A 171 7.35 -1.69 11.65
CA TRP A 171 6.01 -1.19 11.94
C TRP A 171 5.52 -0.27 10.82
N LEU A 172 4.24 -0.41 10.45
CA LEU A 172 3.51 0.58 9.67
C LEU A 172 2.27 1.06 10.43
N GLU A 173 1.93 2.32 10.24
CA GLU A 173 0.74 2.95 10.79
C GLU A 173 -0.46 2.70 9.89
N LEU A 174 -1.50 2.07 10.43
CA LEU A 174 -2.79 1.86 9.78
C LEU A 174 -3.64 3.13 9.86
N GLY A 175 -4.02 3.66 8.70
CA GLY A 175 -4.93 4.80 8.56
C GLY A 175 -6.16 4.44 7.72
N TYR A 176 -7.31 5.03 8.05
CA TYR A 176 -8.55 4.86 7.28
C TYR A 176 -9.51 6.01 7.46
N HIS A 177 -10.34 6.20 6.43
CA HIS A 177 -11.41 7.18 6.40
C HIS A 177 -12.54 6.67 5.49
N ILE A 178 -13.69 6.36 6.08
CA ILE A 178 -14.91 6.03 5.33
C ILE A 178 -15.72 7.30 5.14
N PHE A 179 -16.11 7.63 3.91
CA PHE A 179 -16.86 8.86 3.63
C PHE A 179 -18.22 8.83 4.32
N LEU A 180 -18.71 10.01 4.72
CA LEU A 180 -19.90 10.16 5.56
C LEU A 180 -21.11 9.31 5.13
N PRO A 181 -21.49 9.25 3.83
CA PRO A 181 -22.65 8.47 3.38
C PRO A 181 -22.51 6.95 3.56
N TYR A 182 -21.28 6.44 3.72
CA TYR A 182 -20.99 5.00 3.76
C TYR A 182 -20.56 4.50 5.14
N ARG A 183 -20.56 5.37 6.15
CA ARG A 183 -20.25 4.99 7.54
C ARG A 183 -21.35 4.09 8.11
N GLN A 184 -20.99 3.31 9.13
CA GLN A 184 -21.90 2.39 9.84
C GLN A 184 -22.46 1.24 8.99
N LEU A 185 -21.96 1.04 7.77
CA LEU A 185 -22.31 -0.11 6.90
C LEU A 185 -21.32 -1.28 7.00
N GLY A 186 -20.36 -1.19 7.92
CA GLY A 186 -19.34 -2.23 8.16
C GLY A 186 -18.15 -2.21 7.19
N TYR A 187 -18.06 -1.24 6.28
CA TYR A 187 -16.93 -1.16 5.32
C TYR A 187 -15.58 -0.94 5.99
N CYS A 188 -15.52 -0.16 7.08
CA CYS A 188 -14.27 0.07 7.81
C CYS A 188 -13.67 -1.25 8.28
N ALA A 189 -14.42 -2.02 9.09
CA ALA A 189 -13.94 -3.30 9.64
C ALA A 189 -13.53 -4.28 8.54
N GLU A 190 -14.34 -4.41 7.48
CA GLU A 190 -14.00 -5.28 6.34
C GLU A 190 -12.70 -4.85 5.64
N ALA A 191 -12.52 -3.56 5.40
CA ALA A 191 -11.32 -3.03 4.75
C ALA A 191 -10.07 -3.22 5.61
N VAL A 192 -10.14 -2.83 6.89
CA VAL A 192 -8.96 -2.87 7.77
C VAL A 192 -8.53 -4.30 8.10
N SER A 193 -9.45 -5.26 8.18
CA SER A 193 -9.09 -6.67 8.36
C SER A 193 -8.39 -7.24 7.12
N ALA A 194 -8.84 -6.87 5.92
CA ALA A 194 -8.17 -7.29 4.69
C ALA A 194 -6.78 -6.64 4.55
N ILE A 195 -6.67 -5.36 4.89
CA ILE A 195 -5.39 -4.63 4.91
C ILE A 195 -4.43 -5.25 5.93
N ALA A 196 -4.89 -5.60 7.13
CA ALA A 196 -4.07 -6.28 8.13
C ALA A 196 -3.50 -7.60 7.59
N GLY A 197 -4.34 -8.44 6.98
CA GLY A 197 -3.88 -9.66 6.32
C GLY A 197 -2.82 -9.40 5.25
N TYR A 198 -3.03 -8.41 4.37
CA TYR A 198 -2.04 -8.03 3.36
C TYR A 198 -0.73 -7.52 3.97
N SER A 199 -0.81 -6.71 5.03
CA SER A 199 0.35 -6.20 5.75
C SER A 199 1.19 -7.32 6.37
N HIS A 200 0.55 -8.35 6.91
CA HIS A 200 1.25 -9.50 7.51
C HIS A 200 1.82 -10.44 6.46
N GLU A 201 1.03 -10.81 5.45
CA GLU A 201 1.39 -11.86 4.49
C GLU A 201 2.29 -11.36 3.37
N VAL A 202 2.06 -10.14 2.87
CA VAL A 202 2.74 -9.58 1.70
C VAL A 202 3.81 -8.58 2.10
N LEU A 203 3.47 -7.62 2.96
CA LEU A 203 4.44 -6.59 3.38
C LEU A 203 5.36 -7.07 4.50
N GLN A 204 5.00 -8.14 5.20
CA GLN A 204 5.74 -8.68 6.35
C GLN A 204 6.03 -7.61 7.41
N VAL A 205 5.03 -6.80 7.74
CA VAL A 205 5.11 -5.72 8.75
C VAL A 205 4.09 -5.92 9.86
N ARG A 206 4.35 -5.32 11.03
CA ARG A 206 3.38 -5.18 12.11
C ARG A 206 2.62 -3.87 11.97
N LEU A 207 1.41 -3.81 12.53
CA LEU A 207 0.57 -2.63 12.47
C LEU A 207 0.44 -1.91 13.81
N CYS A 208 0.63 -0.59 13.76
CA CYS A 208 0.26 0.34 14.82
C CYS A 208 -0.81 1.32 14.30
N ALA A 209 -1.42 2.09 15.21
CA ALA A 209 -2.35 3.16 14.85
C ALA A 209 -2.27 4.29 15.87
N LEU A 210 -2.20 5.53 15.39
CA LEU A 210 -2.24 6.71 16.24
C LEU A 210 -3.66 7.30 16.26
N ILE A 211 -4.33 7.23 17.40
CA ILE A 211 -5.76 7.52 17.51
C ILE A 211 -6.01 8.59 18.56
N ARG A 212 -6.76 9.65 18.22
CA ARG A 212 -7.20 10.64 19.20
C ARG A 212 -8.04 9.98 20.30
N ARG A 213 -7.80 10.34 21.56
CA ARG A 213 -8.45 9.75 22.75
C ARG A 213 -9.98 9.74 22.66
N GLU A 214 -10.56 10.80 22.09
CA GLU A 214 -12.00 11.00 21.96
C GLU A 214 -12.61 10.20 20.79
N ASN A 215 -11.80 9.68 19.87
CA ASN A 215 -12.26 8.93 18.71
C ASN A 215 -12.60 7.47 19.08
N GLN A 216 -13.72 7.30 19.79
CA GLN A 216 -14.23 5.99 20.22
C GLN A 216 -14.58 5.03 19.06
N ALA A 217 -14.82 5.57 17.86
CA ALA A 217 -15.07 4.72 16.69
C ALA A 217 -13.77 4.04 16.26
N SER A 218 -12.69 4.80 16.09
CA SER A 218 -11.42 4.25 15.64
C SER A 218 -10.75 3.35 16.67
N ARG A 219 -10.89 3.67 17.96
CA ARG A 219 -10.41 2.81 19.06
C ARG A 219 -11.03 1.42 19.00
N ARG A 220 -12.36 1.33 18.84
CA ARG A 220 -13.06 0.05 18.70
C ARG A 220 -12.64 -0.74 17.47
N VAL A 221 -12.26 -0.06 16.39
CA VAL A 221 -11.73 -0.73 15.19
C VAL A 221 -10.36 -1.32 15.47
N ALA A 222 -9.44 -0.57 16.09
CA ALA A 222 -8.12 -1.07 16.48
C ALA A 222 -8.23 -2.26 17.45
N GLU A 223 -9.06 -2.14 18.48
CA GLU A 223 -9.34 -3.22 19.43
C GLU A 223 -9.96 -4.45 18.75
N GLY A 224 -10.84 -4.24 17.77
CA GLY A 224 -11.43 -5.30 16.96
C GLY A 224 -10.44 -6.03 16.06
N LEU A 225 -9.31 -5.40 15.72
CA LEU A 225 -8.17 -6.04 15.05
C LEU A 225 -7.22 -6.75 16.02
N GLY A 226 -7.49 -6.70 17.33
CA GLY A 226 -6.62 -7.27 18.36
C GLY A 226 -5.47 -6.36 18.78
N MET A 227 -5.47 -5.09 18.39
CA MET A 227 -4.50 -4.11 18.89
C MET A 227 -4.82 -3.72 20.33
N THR A 228 -3.79 -3.41 21.10
CA THR A 228 -3.92 -2.89 22.47
C THR A 228 -3.38 -1.46 22.53
N CYS A 229 -3.90 -0.66 23.46
CA CYS A 229 -3.37 0.67 23.72
C CYS A 229 -2.02 0.52 24.44
N LEU A 230 -0.92 0.85 23.76
CA LEU A 230 0.45 0.70 24.24
C LEU A 230 0.91 1.93 25.03
N MET A 231 0.52 3.11 24.57
CA MET A 231 0.93 4.39 25.17
C MET A 231 -0.15 5.45 24.99
N GLU A 232 -0.18 6.39 25.92
CA GLU A 232 -1.07 7.54 25.94
C GLU A 232 -0.25 8.81 26.15
N THR A 233 -0.46 9.83 25.31
CA THR A 233 0.19 11.14 25.48
C THR A 233 -0.62 12.05 26.39
N ASP A 234 0.08 12.90 27.13
CA ASP A 234 -0.54 13.96 27.89
C ASP A 234 -1.24 14.96 26.97
N ILE A 235 -2.39 15.49 27.44
CA ILE A 235 -3.23 16.47 26.71
C ILE A 235 -2.42 17.71 26.29
N GLN A 236 -1.35 18.02 27.02
CA GLN A 236 -0.52 19.21 26.79
C GLN A 236 0.54 19.05 25.71
N SER A 237 0.96 17.81 25.38
CA SER A 237 2.11 17.57 24.49
C SER A 237 1.72 17.15 23.07
N PHE A 238 0.62 16.39 22.89
CA PHE A 238 0.25 15.83 21.57
C PHE A 238 -1.28 15.74 21.33
N GLU A 239 -2.05 16.74 21.77
CA GLU A 239 -3.52 16.76 21.60
C GLU A 239 -4.26 15.52 22.15
N GLY A 240 -3.65 14.73 23.05
CA GLY A 240 -4.27 13.53 23.61
C GLY A 240 -4.43 12.38 22.61
N GLN A 241 -3.33 11.95 21.99
CA GLN A 241 -3.30 10.77 21.13
C GLN A 241 -2.91 9.49 21.90
N LEU A 242 -3.45 8.37 21.44
CA LEU A 242 -3.22 7.01 21.92
C LEU A 242 -2.49 6.22 20.84
N LEU A 243 -1.38 5.60 21.21
CA LEU A 243 -0.68 4.64 20.35
C LEU A 243 -1.28 3.26 20.58
N TYR A 244 -1.91 2.71 19.55
CA TYR A 244 -2.33 1.32 19.50
C TYR A 244 -1.30 0.49 18.72
N GLY A 245 -1.10 -0.77 19.11
CA GLY A 245 -0.25 -1.69 18.34
C GLY A 245 -0.63 -3.14 18.56
N GLU A 246 -0.25 -3.98 17.59
CA GLU A 246 -0.40 -5.43 17.68
C GLU A 246 0.48 -6.00 18.80
N SER A 247 -0.01 -7.00 19.52
CA SER A 247 0.78 -7.67 20.56
C SER A 247 1.93 -8.46 19.93
N PRO A 248 3.11 -8.55 20.58
CA PRO A 248 4.15 -9.48 20.13
C PRO A 248 3.60 -10.92 20.26
N VAL A 249 3.69 -11.68 19.17
CA VAL A 249 3.36 -13.12 19.13
C VAL A 249 4.48 -13.91 19.81
#